data_AF-A0A7K1ZQ28-F1
#
_entry.id   AF-A0A7K1ZQ28-F1
#
_cell.length_a   1.000
_cell.length_b   1.000
_cell.length_c   1.000
_cell.angle_alpha   90.00
_cell.angle_beta   90.00
_cell.angle_gamma   90.00
#
_symmetry.space_group_name_H-M   'P 1'
#
loop_
_entity.id
_entity.type
_entity.pdbx_description
1 polymer ?
#
loop_
_entity_poly.entity_id
_entity_poly.type
_entity_poly.pdbx_seq_one_letter_code
_entity_poly.pdbx_strand_id
1 'polypeptide(L)'
;MRENLYCIMFSKGRFLAGLAGLVAWCGFSLHALAQGEHEISLILPTENTAIFEEGGGPEFYMHTYRQERPGEQPGWTAGKYGFVRNVRRTSAGVIYSRFHEGIDIRPLRRTRRGDPLDEIGAIAEGEVVYVNNGTGRSNYGRYIVIEHEWGESPYYSLYAHLGRVSVEVGDWVDQG
;
A
#
# COMPACT_ATOMS: atom_id res chain seq x y z
N MET A 1 -16.95 -9.82 5.78
CA MET A 1 -15.68 -9.13 5.51
C MET A 1 -15.83 -7.74 6.09
N ARG A 2 -15.10 -7.42 7.15
CA ARG A 2 -15.15 -6.10 7.79
C ARG A 2 -13.73 -5.57 7.86
N GLU A 3 -13.40 -4.93 6.75
CA GLU A 3 -12.47 -3.81 6.59
C GLU A 3 -10.98 -4.09 6.88
N ASN A 4 -10.20 -4.13 5.79
CA ASN A 4 -8.74 -4.14 5.81
C ASN A 4 -8.18 -2.86 5.19
N LEU A 5 -7.18 -2.26 5.81
CA LEU A 5 -6.37 -1.27 5.10
C LEU A 5 -5.46 -1.97 4.11
N TYR A 6 -5.27 -1.42 2.92
CA TYR A 6 -4.17 -1.79 2.02
C TYR A 6 -3.19 -0.62 2.04
N CYS A 7 -1.92 -0.88 1.78
CA CYS A 7 -0.96 0.12 1.31
C CYS A 7 -0.15 -0.59 0.23
N ILE A 8 -0.18 -0.04 -0.99
CA ILE A 8 0.55 -0.60 -2.14
C ILE A 8 1.27 0.55 -2.81
N MET A 9 2.59 0.43 -2.89
CA MET A 9 3.47 1.42 -3.50
C MET A 9 3.83 0.99 -4.92
N PHE A 10 3.48 1.80 -5.91
CA PHE A 10 3.91 1.60 -7.30
C PHE A 10 4.54 2.87 -7.85
N SER A 11 5.60 2.73 -8.65
CA SER A 11 6.25 3.81 -9.40
C SER A 11 6.00 3.61 -10.89
N LYS A 12 5.66 4.69 -11.62
CA LYS A 12 5.65 4.69 -13.09
C LYS A 12 7.03 5.08 -13.60
N GLY A 13 7.81 4.09 -14.07
CA GLY A 13 9.07 4.38 -14.76
C GLY A 13 8.84 5.12 -16.08
N ARG A 14 9.36 6.34 -16.22
CA ARG A 14 9.39 7.08 -17.49
C ARG A 14 10.68 6.70 -18.24
N PHE A 15 10.58 5.84 -19.26
CA PHE A 15 11.69 5.59 -20.19
C PHE A 15 11.75 6.71 -21.23
N LEU A 16 12.75 7.58 -21.14
CA LEU A 16 13.11 8.50 -22.23
C LEU A 16 14.11 7.80 -23.17
N ALA A 17 13.64 7.41 -24.35
CA ALA A 17 14.49 6.96 -25.44
C ALA A 17 15.12 8.20 -26.11
N GLY A 18 16.41 8.43 -25.89
CA GLY A 18 17.19 9.49 -26.54
C GLY A 18 18.23 8.91 -27.50
N LEU A 19 18.06 9.17 -28.80
CA LEU A 19 19.01 8.86 -29.87
C LEU A 19 20.36 9.55 -29.64
N ALA A 20 21.46 8.80 -29.82
CA ALA A 20 22.82 9.33 -29.79
C ALA A 20 23.15 10.14 -31.06
N GLY A 21 23.55 11.40 -30.88
CA GLY A 21 24.21 12.23 -31.88
C GLY A 21 25.53 12.77 -31.30
N LEU A 22 26.65 12.51 -31.97
CA LEU A 22 28.00 12.77 -31.48
C LEU A 22 28.48 14.21 -31.78
N VAL A 23 29.03 14.84 -30.72
CA VAL A 23 30.17 15.78 -30.66
C VAL A 23 30.01 17.21 -31.22
N ALA A 24 30.02 18.19 -30.30
CA ALA A 24 31.16 19.10 -30.06
C ALA A 24 30.78 20.25 -29.11
N TRP A 25 31.40 20.34 -27.93
CA TRP A 25 31.97 21.60 -27.44
C TRP A 25 32.86 21.43 -26.20
N CYS A 26 34.03 22.08 -26.26
CA CYS A 26 34.96 22.24 -25.15
C CYS A 26 34.32 23.07 -24.03
N GLY A 27 34.43 22.55 -22.80
CA GLY A 27 33.98 23.21 -21.59
C GLY A 27 33.35 22.19 -20.66
N PHE A 28 34.16 21.35 -20.02
CA PHE A 28 33.70 20.55 -18.88
C PHE A 28 33.46 21.50 -17.71
N SER A 29 32.33 22.20 -17.72
CA SER A 29 31.70 22.65 -16.50
C SER A 29 31.27 21.39 -15.77
N LEU A 30 32.00 21.08 -14.69
CA LEU A 30 31.64 20.05 -13.72
C LEU A 30 30.31 20.49 -13.08
N HIS A 31 29.19 20.25 -13.76
CA HIS A 31 27.89 20.28 -13.13
C HIS A 31 27.85 19.03 -12.26
N ALA A 32 28.24 19.20 -11.00
CA ALA A 32 27.83 18.27 -9.96
C ALA A 32 26.29 18.24 -10.03
N LEU A 33 25.73 17.22 -10.66
CA LEU A 33 24.36 16.82 -10.40
C LEU A 33 24.36 16.37 -8.95
N ALA A 34 24.14 17.32 -8.03
CA ALA A 34 23.60 16.98 -6.73
C ALA A 34 22.23 16.38 -7.04
N GLN A 35 22.18 15.06 -7.26
CA GLN A 35 20.96 14.33 -7.02
C GLN A 35 20.74 14.51 -5.52
N GLY A 36 19.86 15.46 -5.17
CA GLY A 36 19.37 15.55 -3.81
C GLY A 36 18.78 14.18 -3.52
N GLU A 37 19.38 13.43 -2.60
CA GLU A 37 18.74 12.26 -2.06
C GLU A 37 17.49 12.77 -1.35
N HIS A 38 16.34 12.70 -2.05
CA HIS A 38 15.06 12.92 -1.40
C HIS A 38 14.87 11.75 -0.45
N GLU A 39 15.15 11.99 0.83
CA GLU A 39 14.86 11.04 1.88
C GLU A 39 13.36 10.77 1.87
N ILE A 40 12.99 9.53 1.53
CA ILE A 40 11.61 9.09 1.55
C ILE A 40 11.23 8.89 3.03
N SER A 41 10.64 9.93 3.63
CA SER A 41 10.11 9.88 4.98
C SER A 41 8.70 9.30 4.95
N LEU A 42 8.52 8.10 5.52
CA LEU A 42 7.22 7.43 5.62
C LEU A 42 6.82 7.23 7.08
N ILE A 43 5.52 7.36 7.33
CA ILE A 43 4.89 6.91 8.56
C ILE A 43 3.95 5.73 8.29
N LEU A 44 3.55 5.03 9.35
CA LEU A 44 2.46 4.07 9.26
C LEU A 44 1.13 4.80 9.07
N PRO A 45 0.21 4.28 8.25
CA PRO A 45 -1.09 4.91 7.98
C PRO A 45 -2.11 4.72 9.12
N THR A 46 -1.68 4.16 10.26
CA THR A 46 -2.48 3.93 11.46
C THR A 46 -1.60 4.09 12.69
N GLU A 47 -2.20 4.29 13.86
CA GLU A 47 -1.49 4.31 15.15
C GLU A 47 -0.86 2.96 15.55
N ASN A 48 -1.19 1.85 14.89
CA ASN A 48 -0.65 0.53 15.26
C ASN A 48 0.83 0.40 14.85
N THR A 49 1.74 0.56 15.81
CA THR A 49 3.18 0.49 15.62
C THR A 49 3.81 -0.86 15.97
N ALA A 50 3.00 -1.89 16.27
CA ALA A 50 3.50 -3.18 16.77
C ALA A 50 4.50 -3.86 15.83
N ILE A 51 4.54 -3.51 14.54
CA ILE A 51 5.54 -4.04 13.60
C ILE A 51 6.98 -3.69 13.97
N PHE A 52 7.20 -2.60 14.72
CA PHE A 52 8.53 -2.17 15.15
C PHE A 52 9.02 -2.88 16.42
N GLU A 53 8.14 -3.63 17.08
CA GLU A 53 8.48 -4.40 18.27
C GLU A 53 8.98 -5.80 17.88
N GLU A 54 9.93 -6.33 18.65
CA GLU A 54 10.39 -7.71 18.46
C GLU A 54 9.22 -8.68 18.63
N GLY A 55 8.88 -9.41 17.56
CA GLY A 55 7.78 -10.36 17.57
C GLY A 55 6.38 -9.74 17.48
N GLY A 56 6.22 -8.44 17.26
CA GLY A 56 4.91 -7.76 17.26
C GLY A 56 4.03 -7.99 16.03
N GLY A 57 4.46 -8.82 15.06
CA GLY A 57 3.68 -9.21 13.89
C GLY A 57 2.24 -9.68 14.17
N PRO A 58 1.98 -10.56 15.16
CA PRO A 58 0.63 -10.99 15.52
C PRO A 58 -0.32 -9.86 15.96
N GLU A 59 0.23 -8.77 16.49
CA GLU A 59 -0.53 -7.60 16.94
C GLU A 59 -0.62 -6.52 15.85
N PHE A 60 0.27 -6.55 14.86
CA PHE A 60 0.27 -5.62 13.72
C PHE A 60 -0.60 -6.09 12.55
N TYR A 61 -0.46 -7.33 12.09
CA TYR A 61 -1.16 -7.80 10.89
C TYR A 61 -2.58 -8.26 11.23
N MET A 62 -3.53 -7.92 10.36
CA MET A 62 -4.91 -8.34 10.52
C MET A 62 -5.04 -9.85 10.38
N HIS A 63 -5.71 -10.46 11.35
CA HIS A 63 -6.02 -11.89 11.31
C HIS A 63 -7.11 -12.14 10.27
N THR A 64 -6.91 -13.17 9.45
CA THR A 64 -7.98 -13.68 8.61
C THR A 64 -8.54 -14.94 9.25
N TYR A 65 -9.87 -15.10 9.26
CA TYR A 65 -10.51 -16.30 9.82
C TYR A 65 -10.66 -17.43 8.79
N ARG A 66 -9.99 -17.33 7.64
CA ARG A 66 -10.23 -18.24 6.51
C ARG A 66 -9.24 -19.40 6.54
N GLN A 67 -9.68 -20.55 7.00
CA GLN A 67 -8.89 -21.78 6.91
C GLN A 67 -8.63 -22.15 5.44
N GLU A 68 -7.36 -22.29 5.07
CA GLU A 68 -6.98 -22.79 3.75
C GLU A 68 -6.94 -24.32 3.69
N ARG A 69 -6.65 -24.96 4.83
CA ARG A 69 -6.66 -26.41 5.01
C ARG A 69 -7.37 -26.78 6.32
N PRO A 70 -8.04 -27.95 6.38
CA PRO A 70 -8.56 -28.47 7.65
C PRO A 70 -7.43 -28.59 8.68
N GLY A 71 -7.57 -27.92 9.82
CA GLY A 71 -6.59 -27.93 10.92
C GLY A 71 -5.49 -26.87 10.84
N GLU A 72 -5.45 -26.06 9.78
CA GLU A 72 -4.54 -24.92 9.67
C GLU A 72 -5.19 -23.69 10.31
N GLN A 73 -4.52 -23.09 11.30
CA GLN A 73 -4.90 -21.79 11.85
C GLN A 73 -4.57 -20.73 10.80
N PRO A 74 -5.53 -20.00 10.23
CA PRO A 74 -5.21 -18.82 9.46
C PRO A 74 -4.67 -17.78 10.44
N GLY A 75 -3.35 -17.65 10.45
CA GLY A 75 -2.66 -16.73 11.33
C GLY A 75 -2.71 -15.30 10.81
N TRP A 76 -2.30 -14.38 11.67
CA TRP A 76 -1.93 -13.00 11.35
C TRP A 76 -1.06 -12.86 10.08
N THR A 77 -0.30 -13.90 9.71
CA THR A 77 0.53 -13.93 8.49
C THR A 77 -0.25 -13.74 7.20
N ALA A 78 -1.55 -14.02 7.17
CA ALA A 78 -2.40 -13.80 6.01
C ALA A 78 -2.56 -12.31 5.64
N GLY A 79 -2.35 -11.40 6.61
CA GLY A 79 -2.33 -9.96 6.38
C GLY A 79 -1.03 -9.43 5.78
N LYS A 80 0.00 -10.28 5.60
CA LYS A 80 1.28 -9.84 5.01
C LYS A 80 1.17 -9.63 3.51
N TYR A 81 1.97 -8.68 3.01
CA TYR A 81 2.32 -8.63 1.60
C TYR A 81 2.92 -9.96 1.17
N GLY A 82 2.56 -10.43 -0.03
CA GLY A 82 3.07 -11.68 -0.56
C GLY A 82 2.30 -12.92 -0.13
N PHE A 83 1.27 -12.81 0.71
CA PHE A 83 0.43 -13.95 1.06
C PHE A 83 -0.30 -14.49 -0.17
N VAL A 84 -0.14 -15.78 -0.45
CA VAL A 84 -0.81 -16.46 -1.57
C VAL A 84 -1.93 -17.35 -1.06
N ARG A 85 -3.08 -17.32 -1.73
CA ARG A 85 -4.31 -17.99 -1.27
C ARG A 85 -5.15 -18.54 -2.41
N ASN A 86 -6.29 -19.13 -2.04
CA ASN A 86 -7.22 -19.81 -2.94
C ASN A 86 -6.52 -20.96 -3.68
N VAL A 87 -6.10 -21.96 -2.90
CA VAL A 87 -5.52 -23.21 -3.40
C VAL A 87 -6.47 -23.88 -4.38
N ARG A 88 -5.97 -24.24 -5.56
CA ARG A 88 -6.68 -25.08 -6.52
C ARG A 88 -5.81 -26.28 -6.89
N ARG A 89 -6.41 -27.47 -6.86
CA ARG A 89 -5.78 -28.70 -7.34
C ARG A 89 -6.12 -28.87 -8.81
N THR A 90 -5.10 -29.02 -9.64
CA THR A 90 -5.22 -29.20 -11.09
C THR A 90 -4.46 -30.45 -11.51
N SER A 91 -4.66 -30.91 -12.74
CA SER A 91 -3.87 -32.01 -13.32
C SER A 91 -2.37 -31.68 -13.42
N ALA A 92 -2.00 -30.40 -13.47
CA ALA A 92 -0.62 -29.92 -13.49
C ALA A 92 -0.02 -29.68 -12.09
N GLY A 93 -0.78 -29.94 -11.02
CA GLY A 93 -0.36 -29.73 -9.64
C GLY A 93 -1.20 -28.69 -8.89
N VAL A 94 -0.65 -28.21 -7.76
CA VAL A 94 -1.31 -27.23 -6.89
C VAL A 94 -0.96 -25.82 -7.35
N ILE A 95 -1.97 -24.98 -7.55
CA ILE A 95 -1.81 -23.55 -7.86
C ILE A 95 -2.45 -22.68 -6.78
N TYR A 96 -1.89 -21.50 -6.55
CA TYR A 96 -2.48 -20.45 -5.71
C TYR A 96 -2.96 -19.35 -6.65
N SER A 97 -4.26 -19.06 -6.60
CA SER A 97 -4.90 -18.20 -7.61
C SER A 97 -5.05 -16.75 -7.19
N ARG A 98 -4.55 -16.38 -6.01
CA ARG A 98 -4.60 -15.01 -5.50
C ARG A 98 -3.31 -14.68 -4.74
N PHE A 99 -2.81 -13.48 -4.98
CA PHE A 99 -1.68 -12.86 -4.31
C PHE A 99 -2.17 -11.67 -3.49
N HIS A 100 -1.56 -11.43 -2.33
CA HIS A 100 -1.86 -10.28 -1.50
C HIS A 100 -0.92 -9.13 -1.83
N GLU A 101 -1.45 -8.14 -2.54
CA GLU A 101 -0.69 -7.02 -3.10
C GLU A 101 -0.40 -5.90 -2.08
N GLY A 102 -0.95 -5.98 -0.88
CA GLY A 102 -0.72 -5.00 0.19
C GLY A 102 -0.51 -5.67 1.54
N ILE A 103 -0.48 -4.85 2.59
CA ILE A 103 -0.53 -5.30 3.99
C ILE A 103 -1.90 -4.99 4.56
N ASP A 104 -2.47 -5.91 5.34
CA ASP A 104 -3.69 -5.68 6.13
C ASP A 104 -3.25 -5.36 7.58
N ILE A 105 -3.49 -4.13 8.05
CA ILE A 105 -3.13 -3.70 9.42
C ILE A 105 -4.29 -3.96 10.38
N ARG A 106 -3.98 -4.52 11.56
CA ARG A 106 -4.94 -4.79 12.63
C ARG A 106 -5.32 -3.48 13.32
N PRO A 107 -6.62 -3.16 13.44
CA PRO A 107 -7.03 -1.96 14.15
C PRO A 107 -6.86 -2.13 15.66
N LEU A 108 -6.46 -1.05 16.33
CA LEU A 108 -6.34 -0.95 17.78
C LEU A 108 -7.71 -0.81 18.46
N ARG A 109 -8.66 -0.14 17.79
CA ARG A 109 -9.97 0.19 18.35
C ARG A 109 -11.09 -0.38 17.50
N ARG A 110 -12.13 -0.88 18.17
CA ARG A 110 -13.34 -1.41 17.53
C ARG A 110 -14.61 -0.99 18.25
N THR A 111 -15.69 -0.84 17.50
CA THR A 111 -17.04 -0.70 18.06
C THR A 111 -17.48 -1.99 18.75
N ARG A 112 -18.57 -1.94 19.52
CA ARG A 112 -19.23 -3.14 20.08
C ARG A 112 -19.66 -4.15 19.01
N ARG A 113 -19.88 -3.71 17.77
CA ARG A 113 -20.24 -4.56 16.62
C ARG A 113 -19.00 -5.14 15.92
N GLY A 114 -17.80 -4.76 16.36
CA GLY A 114 -16.53 -5.21 15.81
C GLY A 114 -16.02 -4.37 14.64
N ASP A 115 -16.60 -3.22 14.36
CA ASP A 115 -16.15 -2.35 13.25
C ASP A 115 -14.89 -1.57 13.66
N PRO A 116 -13.85 -1.48 12.81
CA PRO A 116 -12.67 -0.66 13.09
C PRO A 116 -13.02 0.81 13.36
N LEU A 117 -12.30 1.45 14.28
CA LEU A 117 -12.46 2.88 14.62
C LEU A 117 -11.21 3.70 14.40
N ASP A 118 -10.12 3.07 13.98
CA ASP A 118 -8.84 3.74 13.77
C ASP A 118 -8.97 4.76 12.63
N GLU A 119 -8.40 5.94 12.85
CA GLU A 119 -8.23 6.93 11.80
C GLU A 119 -7.09 6.50 10.88
N ILE A 120 -7.24 6.80 9.59
CA ILE A 120 -6.29 6.41 8.55
C ILE A 120 -5.61 7.67 8.04
N GLY A 121 -4.29 7.66 8.15
CA GLY A 121 -3.41 8.77 7.80
C GLY A 121 -2.67 8.58 6.48
N ALA A 122 -2.34 9.70 5.82
CA ALA A 122 -1.46 9.65 4.65
C ALA A 122 -0.04 9.28 5.09
N ILE A 123 0.61 8.35 4.37
CA ILE A 123 1.96 7.87 4.74
C ILE A 123 3.04 8.93 4.50
N ALA A 124 2.73 9.90 3.63
CA ALA A 124 3.50 11.07 3.26
C ALA A 124 2.52 12.10 2.66
N GLU A 125 2.97 13.35 2.53
CA GLU A 125 2.20 14.37 1.80
C GLU A 125 1.94 13.96 0.34
N GLY A 126 0.83 14.42 -0.23
CA GLY A 126 0.50 14.12 -1.62
C GLY A 126 -0.90 14.58 -2.05
N GLU A 127 -1.21 14.33 -3.32
CA GLU A 127 -2.51 14.65 -3.91
C GLU A 127 -3.41 13.42 -3.96
N VAL A 128 -4.66 13.55 -3.52
CA VAL A 128 -5.68 12.50 -3.69
C VAL A 128 -6.08 12.42 -5.16
N VAL A 129 -5.53 11.44 -5.89
CA VAL A 129 -5.78 11.28 -7.34
C VAL A 129 -6.97 10.38 -7.67
N TYR A 130 -7.50 9.64 -6.70
CA TYR A 130 -8.67 8.80 -6.92
C TYR A 130 -9.45 8.52 -5.63
N VAL A 131 -10.79 8.55 -5.72
CA VAL A 131 -11.70 8.16 -4.64
C VAL A 131 -12.79 7.23 -5.19
N ASN A 132 -12.93 6.04 -4.59
CA ASN A 132 -14.12 5.22 -4.74
C ASN A 132 -14.88 5.16 -3.41
N ASN A 133 -16.01 5.86 -3.35
CA ASN A 133 -16.86 5.89 -2.16
C ASN A 133 -17.85 4.69 -2.07
N GLY A 134 -17.90 3.84 -3.11
CA GLY A 134 -18.81 2.69 -3.18
C GLY A 134 -18.17 1.36 -2.76
N THR A 135 -18.93 0.49 -2.12
CA THR A 135 -18.43 -0.78 -1.57
C THR A 135 -18.44 -1.96 -2.54
N GLY A 136 -19.10 -1.85 -3.70
CA GLY A 136 -19.32 -2.97 -4.63
C GLY A 136 -18.55 -2.91 -5.96
N ARG A 137 -17.75 -1.86 -6.20
CA ARG A 137 -17.10 -1.62 -7.50
C ARG A 137 -15.78 -2.34 -7.68
N SER A 138 -15.16 -2.83 -6.60
CA SER A 138 -13.90 -3.56 -6.61
C SER A 138 -13.79 -4.48 -5.40
N ASN A 139 -12.74 -5.32 -5.37
CA ASN A 139 -12.41 -6.11 -4.18
C ASN A 139 -11.81 -5.25 -3.04
N TYR A 140 -11.62 -3.94 -3.25
CA TYR A 140 -11.08 -2.99 -2.26
C TYR A 140 -12.16 -2.25 -1.48
N GLY A 141 -13.45 -2.47 -1.79
CA GLY A 141 -14.54 -1.75 -1.14
C GLY A 141 -14.43 -0.25 -1.38
N ARG A 142 -14.61 0.55 -0.33
CA ARG A 142 -14.32 1.98 -0.35
C ARG A 142 -12.82 2.20 -0.25
N TYR A 143 -12.24 2.99 -1.15
CA TYR A 143 -10.79 3.24 -1.15
C TYR A 143 -10.42 4.58 -1.77
N ILE A 144 -9.22 5.06 -1.44
CA ILE A 144 -8.58 6.23 -2.06
C ILE A 144 -7.19 5.86 -2.58
N VAL A 145 -6.68 6.67 -3.51
CA VAL A 145 -5.29 6.63 -3.98
C VAL A 145 -4.69 8.02 -3.86
N ILE A 146 -3.49 8.10 -3.27
CA ILE A 146 -2.72 9.33 -3.14
C ILE A 146 -1.47 9.21 -4.02
N GLU A 147 -1.19 10.23 -4.82
CA GLU A 147 0.06 10.41 -5.55
C GLU A 147 1.04 11.22 -4.69
N HIS A 148 2.27 10.72 -4.58
CA HIS A 148 3.38 11.34 -3.87
C HIS A 148 4.50 11.63 -4.86
N GLU A 149 5.04 12.84 -4.82
CA GLU A 149 6.17 13.24 -5.65
C GLU A 149 7.48 12.93 -4.93
N TRP A 150 8.14 11.82 -5.28
CA TRP A 150 9.46 11.48 -4.74
C TRP A 150 10.49 11.34 -5.87
N GLY A 151 11.51 12.20 -5.85
CA GLY A 151 12.53 12.22 -6.89
C GLY A 151 11.92 12.49 -8.27
N GLU A 152 12.22 11.64 -9.25
CA GLU A 152 11.86 11.86 -10.66
C GLU A 152 10.59 11.12 -11.12
N SER A 153 9.88 10.42 -10.22
CA SER A 153 8.71 9.63 -10.60
C SER A 153 7.62 9.66 -9.53
N PRO A 154 6.33 9.66 -9.93
CA PRO A 154 5.24 9.61 -8.98
C PRO A 154 5.17 8.23 -8.33
N TYR A 155 4.91 8.24 -7.03
CA TYR A 155 4.61 7.07 -6.23
C TYR A 155 3.18 7.12 -5.78
N TYR A 156 2.50 5.97 -5.76
CA TYR A 156 1.10 5.92 -5.35
C TYR A 156 0.95 5.10 -4.08
N SER A 157 0.15 5.57 -3.13
CA SER A 157 -0.36 4.77 -2.02
C SER A 157 -1.86 4.56 -2.19
N LEU A 158 -2.37 3.40 -1.81
CA LEU A 158 -3.79 3.03 -1.91
C LEU A 158 -4.29 2.58 -0.55
N TYR A 159 -5.37 3.17 -0.06
CA TYR A 159 -5.99 2.89 1.23
C TYR A 159 -7.39 2.35 1.02
N ALA A 160 -7.63 1.11 1.43
CA ALA A 160 -8.85 0.38 1.08
C ALA A 160 -9.67 -0.09 2.28
N HIS A 161 -10.84 -0.65 1.94
CA HIS A 161 -11.96 -1.00 2.82
C HIS A 161 -12.24 0.02 3.92
N LEU A 162 -12.25 1.30 3.56
CA LEU A 162 -12.47 2.39 4.51
C LEU A 162 -13.93 2.42 4.96
N GLY A 163 -14.17 2.56 6.27
CA GLY A 163 -15.51 2.75 6.83
C GLY A 163 -16.17 4.06 6.37
N ARG A 164 -15.37 5.09 6.11
CA ARG A 164 -15.75 6.39 5.55
C ARG A 164 -14.56 7.03 4.84
N VAL A 165 -14.82 7.89 3.84
CA VAL A 165 -13.83 8.78 3.22
C VAL A 165 -14.22 10.22 3.52
N SER A 166 -13.24 11.05 3.87
CA SER A 166 -13.38 12.46 4.23
C SER A 166 -12.67 13.43 3.28
N VAL A 167 -12.07 12.92 2.20
CA VAL A 167 -11.34 13.68 1.19
C VAL A 167 -11.99 13.51 -0.20
N GLU A 168 -11.72 14.45 -1.08
CA GLU A 168 -12.13 14.46 -2.49
C GLU A 168 -10.92 14.35 -3.43
N VAL A 169 -11.18 14.05 -4.71
CA VAL A 169 -10.12 14.02 -5.71
C VAL A 169 -9.60 15.45 -5.93
N GLY A 170 -8.28 15.62 -5.90
CA GLY A 170 -7.59 16.91 -6.01
C GLY A 170 -7.25 17.54 -4.65
N ASP A 171 -7.71 16.97 -3.53
CA ASP A 171 -7.28 17.42 -2.21
C ASP A 171 -5.79 17.14 -2.02
N TRP A 172 -5.06 18.16 -1.53
CA TRP A 172 -3.73 17.97 -1.00
C TRP A 172 -3.83 17.54 0.47
N VAL A 173 -3.09 16.51 0.85
CA VAL A 173 -3.02 16.03 2.23
C VAL A 173 -1.59 16.08 2.75
N ASP A 174 -1.45 16.42 4.02
CA ASP A 174 -0.18 16.33 4.74
C ASP A 174 0.09 14.88 5.18
N GLN A 175 1.34 14.58 5.55
CA GLN A 175 1.68 13.32 6.23
C GLN A 175 1.00 13.29 7.62
N GLY A 176 0.26 12.22 7.92
CA GLY A 176 -0.45 12.06 9.20
C GLY A 176 -1.95 12.09 9.09
#